data_AF-A0A7W7KDP7-F1
#
_entry.id   AF-A0A7W7KDP7-F1
#
_cell.length_a   1.000
_cell.length_b   1.000
_cell.length_c   1.000
_cell.angle_alpha   90.00
_cell.angle_beta   90.00
_cell.angle_gamma   90.00
#
_symmetry.space_group_name_H-M   'P 1'
#
loop_
_entity.id
_entity.type
_entity.pdbx_description
1 polymer ?
#
loop_
_entity_poly.entity_id
_entity_poly.type
_entity_poly.pdbx_seq_one_letter_code
_entity_poly.pdbx_strand_id
1 'polypeptide(L)' 'MAFQRTPDFVLIWVMSTVGSDKESKFTFHRYIAGKLGVRHDNNMINKVFVDKSGWSFGNRQPS' A
#
# COMPACT_ATOMS: atom_id res chain seq x y z
N MET A 1 5.85 -23.82 8.42
CA MET A 1 4.95 -23.09 9.34
C MET A 1 4.03 -22.23 8.49
N ALA A 2 2.71 -22.45 8.55
CA ALA A 2 1.75 -21.58 7.88
C ALA A 2 1.67 -20.26 8.64
N PHE A 3 1.67 -19.14 7.92
CA PHE A 3 1.54 -17.80 8.49
C PHE A 3 0.15 -17.70 9.15
N GLN A 4 0.10 -17.80 10.48
CA GLN A 4 -1.15 -17.76 11.23
C GLN A 4 -1.55 -16.29 11.41
N ARG A 5 -2.36 -15.76 10.50
CA ARG A 5 -2.90 -14.41 10.62
C ARG A 5 -3.78 -14.35 11.87
N THR A 6 -3.62 -13.29 12.66
CA THR A 6 -4.49 -13.05 13.81
C THR A 6 -5.80 -12.40 13.35
N PRO A 7 -6.86 -12.40 14.18
CA PRO A 7 -8.10 -11.67 13.88
C PRO A 7 -7.88 -10.18 13.61
N ASP A 8 -6.81 -9.60 14.14
CA ASP A 8 -6.47 -8.17 14.00
C ASP A 8 -5.68 -7.86 12.71
N PHE A 9 -5.65 -8.79 11.75
CA PHE A 9 -4.84 -8.64 10.54
C PHE A 9 -5.29 -7.47 9.67
N VAL A 10 -4.34 -6.62 9.27
CA VAL A 10 -4.60 -5.45 8.42
C VAL A 10 -4.02 -5.64 7.03
N LEU A 11 -4.88 -5.59 6.00
CA LEU A 11 -4.47 -5.49 4.60
C LEU A 11 -4.56 -4.04 4.13
N ILE A 12 -3.45 -3.49 3.66
CA ILE A 12 -3.41 -2.14 3.07
C ILE A 12 -3.07 -2.27 1.59
N TRP A 13 -3.96 -1.73 0.75
CA TRP A 13 -3.75 -1.67 -0.69
C TRP A 13 -3.59 -0.22 -1.13
N VAL A 14 -2.46 0.08 -1.77
CA VAL A 14 -2.11 1.43 -2.22
C VAL A 14 -1.91 1.43 -3.72
N MET A 15 -2.77 2.17 -4.41
CA MET A 15 -2.63 2.46 -5.83
C MET A 15 -1.93 3.80 -5.97
N SER A 16 -0.86 3.86 -6.77
CA SER A 16 -0.05 5.06 -6.90
C SER A 16 0.47 5.23 -8.32
N THR A 17 0.53 6.48 -8.78
CA THR A 17 1.23 6.87 -10.00
C THR A 17 2.74 7.06 -9.80
N VAL A 18 3.25 6.89 -8.57
CA VAL A 18 4.65 7.16 -8.22
C VAL A 18 5.28 6.05 -7.36
N GLY A 19 6.60 5.89 -7.50
CA GLY A 19 7.41 5.03 -6.63
C GLY A 19 7.04 3.55 -6.73
N SER A 20 7.22 2.97 -7.91
CA SER A 20 7.03 1.54 -8.18
C SER A 20 8.30 0.71 -8.03
N ASP A 21 9.46 1.38 -7.90
CA ASP A 21 10.75 0.77 -7.65
C ASP A 21 10.82 0.11 -6.27
N LYS A 22 11.79 -0.80 -6.11
CA LYS A 22 11.94 -1.60 -4.90
C LYS A 22 12.22 -0.74 -3.67
N GLU A 23 13.09 0.27 -3.77
CA GLU A 23 13.51 1.10 -2.63
C GLU A 23 12.36 1.96 -2.11
N SER A 24 11.58 2.57 -3.00
CA SER A 24 10.42 3.38 -2.61
C SER A 24 9.31 2.52 -1.99
N LYS A 25 9.12 1.28 -2.45
CA LYS A 25 8.20 0.31 -1.83
C LYS A 25 8.65 -0.10 -0.42
N PHE A 26 9.93 -0.41 -0.24
CA PHE A 26 10.48 -0.77 1.08
C PHE A 26 10.41 0.40 2.07
N THR A 27 10.75 1.61 1.61
CA THR A 27 10.68 2.83 2.42
C THR A 27 9.24 3.11 2.85
N PHE A 28 8.29 3.01 1.92
CA PHE A 28 6.86 3.18 2.22
C PHE A 28 6.36 2.14 3.23
N HIS A 29 6.69 0.86 3.04
CA HIS A 29 6.33 -0.20 3.96
C HIS A 29 6.85 0.08 5.37
N ARG A 30 8.14 0.41 5.51
CA ARG A 30 8.75 0.74 6.81
C ARG A 30 8.07 1.92 7.49
N TYR A 31 7.76 2.97 6.72
CA TYR A 31 7.09 4.16 7.24
C TYR A 31 5.70 3.82 7.80
N ILE A 32 4.86 3.14 7.03
CA ILE A 32 3.50 2.80 7.44
C ILE A 32 3.50 1.80 8.59
N ALA A 33 4.32 0.74 8.53
CA ALA A 33 4.39 -0.25 9.59
C ALA A 33 4.76 0.37 10.95
N GLY A 34 5.62 1.40 10.96
CA GLY A 34 5.96 2.15 12.17
C GLY A 34 4.83 3.04 12.72
N LYS A 35 3.75 3.25 11.96
CA LYS A 35 2.62 4.11 12.33
C LYS A 35 1.36 3.33 12.71
N LEU A 36 1.24 2.07 12.30
CA LEU A 36 0.00 1.30 12.48
C LEU A 36 -0.21 0.79 13.91
N GLY A 37 0.83 0.74 14.74
CA GLY A 37 0.72 0.20 16.11
C GLY A 37 0.36 -1.30 16.16
N VAL A 38 0.38 -1.99 15.02
CA VAL A 38 0.17 -3.44 14.91
C VAL A 38 1.50 -4.18 14.81
N ARG A 39 1.52 -5.44 15.24
CA ARG A 39 2.71 -6.28 15.05
C ARG A 39 3.06 -6.42 13.57
N HIS A 40 4.37 -6.52 13.28
CA HIS A 40 4.87 -6.63 11.91
C HIS A 40 4.35 -7.84 11.14
N ASP A 41 4.09 -8.95 11.82
CA ASP A 41 3.52 -10.17 11.25
C ASP A 41 2.00 -10.10 11.04
N ASN A 42 1.36 -9.02 11.48
CA ASN A 42 -0.09 -8.87 11.42
C ASN A 42 -0.56 -7.81 10.42
N ASN A 43 0.29 -7.45 9.47
CA ASN A 43 -0.08 -6.56 8.38
C ASN A 43 0.51 -7.01 7.04
N MET A 44 -0.14 -6.61 5.96
CA MET A 44 0.37 -6.75 4.60
C MET A 44 0.10 -5.46 3.85
N ILE A 45 1.14 -4.88 3.24
CA ILE A 45 1.06 -3.62 2.52
C ILE A 45 1.46 -3.87 1.06
N ASN A 46 0.49 -3.73 0.16
CA ASN A 46 0.70 -3.85 -1.29
C ASN A 46 0.67 -2.47 -1.93
N LYS A 47 1.74 -2.10 -2.63
CA LYS A 47 1.81 -0.88 -3.43
C LYS A 47 1.86 -1.24 -4.92
N VAL A 48 0.85 -0.81 -5.66
CA VAL A 48 0.66 -1.10 -7.08
C VAL A 48 0.76 0.19 -7.88
N PHE A 49 1.49 0.13 -8.99
CA PHE A 49 1.55 1.23 -9.93
C PHE A 49 0.27 1.26 -10.77
N VAL A 50 -0.32 2.44 -10.89
CA VAL A 50 -1.46 2.69 -11.78
C VAL A 50 -1.14 3.92 -12.61
N ASP A 51 -1.35 3.83 -13.92
CA ASP A 51 -1.13 4.94 -14.83
C ASP A 51 -2.07 6.11 -14.50
N LYS A 52 -1.57 7.36 -14.61
CA LYS A 52 -2.35 8.56 -14.31
C LYS A 52 -3.59 8.70 -15.20
N SER A 53 -3.53 8.22 -16.45
CA SER A 53 -4.68 8.18 -17.36
C SER A 53 -5.84 7.32 -16.86
N GLY A 54 -5.60 6.43 -15.89
CA GLY A 54 -6.65 5.65 -15.24
C GLY A 54 -7.40 6.39 -14.14
N TRP A 55 -7.00 7.62 -13.78
CA TRP A 55 -7.54 8.33 -12.63
C TRP A 55 -8.52 9.43 -13.05
N SER A 56 -9.69 9.47 -12.40
CA SER A 56 -10.57 10.64 -12.42
C SER A 56 -10.80 11.11 -11.00
N PHE A 57 -10.55 12.39 -10.75
CA PHE A 57 -10.79 13.04 -9.45
C PHE A 57 -12.13 13.81 -9.42
N GLY A 58 -12.97 13.65 -10.44
CA GLY A 58 -14.20 14.44 -10.64
C GLY A 58 -14.00 15.64 -11.58
N ASN A 59 -14.93 16.60 -11.55
CA ASN A 59 -14.90 17.86 -12.31
C ASN A 59 -14.94 17.79 -13.85
N ARG A 60 -15.39 16.67 -14.44
CA ARG A 60 -15.50 16.50 -15.92
C ARG A 60 -14.19 16.75 -16.70
N GLN A 61 -13.04 16.78 -16.04
CA GLN A 61 -11.76 16.88 -16.72
C GLN A 61 -11.32 15.47 -17.14
N PRO A 62 -10.98 15.24 -18.42
CA PRO A 62 -10.34 14.01 -18.82
C PRO A 62 -8.92 13.96 -18.22
N SER A 63 -8.51 12.75 -17.84
CA SER A 63 -7.18 12.41 -17.31
C SER A 63 -6.07 12.63 -18.33
#